data_AF-A0A9P5J3U4-F1
#
_entry.id   AF-A0A9P5J3U4-F1
#
_cell.length_a   1.000
_cell.length_b   1.000
_cell.length_c   1.000
_cell.angle_alpha   90.00
_cell.angle_beta   90.00
_cell.angle_gamma   90.00
#
_symmetry.space_group_name_H-M   'P 1'
#
loop_
_entity.id
_entity.type
_entity.pdbx_description
1 polymer ?
#
loop_
_entity_poly.entity_id
_entity_poly.type
_entity_poly.pdbx_seq_one_letter_code
_entity_poly.pdbx_strand_id
1 'polypeptide(L)'
;CLPGTRTDVLCAIVSWASGGTQLPDPPLYLGELNQRHNVLWLCGVAGSGKSSIAMSVANSVDTLGILLGFCQFSTTNQADLRPTKLFSTLALQLAAQDYNLHAKLLQIIQGVDSRVRTSLSPTQQLNTFLLPLLQSVGSSPASRVFIVIDALDESGTISERKEILSLLADLGSNLPATIQILITSRFEHDVQKML
;
A
#
# COMPACT_ATOMS: atom_id res chain seq x y z
N CYS A 1 8.15 -14.02 7.21
CA CYS A 1 7.71 -15.17 8.02
C CYS A 1 8.84 -16.19 8.17
N LEU A 2 8.85 -16.97 9.25
CA LEU A 2 9.72 -18.15 9.33
C LEU A 2 9.31 -19.16 8.24
N PRO A 3 10.26 -19.88 7.62
CA PRO A 3 9.94 -20.91 6.65
C PRO A 3 8.89 -21.91 7.19
N GLY A 4 7.89 -22.22 6.37
CA GLY A 4 6.81 -23.15 6.74
C GLY A 4 5.71 -22.59 7.66
N THR A 5 5.75 -21.30 8.00
CA THR A 5 4.71 -20.66 8.83
C THR A 5 3.77 -19.79 8.02
N ARG A 6 2.49 -19.72 8.42
CA ARG A 6 1.46 -18.84 7.82
C ARG A 6 1.32 -19.04 6.30
N THR A 7 1.64 -20.23 5.79
CA THR A 7 1.70 -20.55 4.36
C THR A 7 0.35 -20.33 3.69
N ASP A 8 -0.75 -20.71 4.33
CA ASP A 8 -2.09 -20.58 3.75
C ASP A 8 -2.46 -19.12 3.50
N VAL A 9 -2.15 -18.25 4.48
CA VAL A 9 -2.37 -16.80 4.37
C VAL A 9 -1.48 -16.19 3.29
N LEU A 10 -0.20 -16.56 3.26
CA LEU A 10 0.72 -16.07 2.22
C LEU A 10 0.26 -16.50 0.83
N CYS A 11 -0.11 -17.76 0.64
CA CYS A 11 -0.63 -18.27 -0.61
C CYS A 11 -1.93 -17.56 -1.03
N ALA A 12 -2.86 -17.33 -0.10
CA ALA A 12 -4.10 -16.62 -0.39
C ALA A 12 -3.84 -15.19 -0.89
N ILE A 13 -2.97 -14.43 -0.20
CA ILE A 13 -2.65 -13.05 -0.56
C ILE A 13 -1.89 -12.99 -1.89
N VAL A 14 -0.89 -13.86 -2.11
CA VAL A 14 -0.11 -13.88 -3.35
C VAL A 14 -0.96 -14.33 -4.54
N SER A 15 -1.87 -15.28 -4.34
CA SER A 15 -2.83 -15.69 -5.37
C SER A 15 -3.77 -14.53 -5.75
N TRP A 16 -4.24 -13.76 -4.77
CA TRP A 16 -5.04 -12.56 -5.01
C TRP A 16 -4.24 -11.49 -5.78
N ALA A 17 -3.01 -11.22 -5.36
CA ALA A 17 -2.08 -10.30 -6.04
C ALA A 17 -1.83 -10.66 -7.51
N SER A 18 -1.80 -11.96 -7.81
CA SER A 18 -1.49 -12.49 -9.14
C SER A 18 -2.70 -12.54 -10.09
N GLY A 19 -3.86 -12.04 -9.66
CA GLY A 19 -5.07 -11.95 -10.50
C GLY A 19 -6.30 -12.67 -10.00
N GLY A 20 -6.29 -13.15 -8.76
CA GLY A 20 -7.52 -13.52 -8.08
C GLY A 20 -8.41 -12.30 -7.87
N THR A 21 -9.67 -12.37 -8.31
CA THR A 21 -10.67 -11.32 -8.05
C THR A 21 -11.27 -11.43 -6.65
N GLN A 22 -11.25 -12.62 -6.05
CA GLN A 22 -11.64 -12.88 -4.68
C GLN A 22 -10.47 -13.47 -3.91
N LEU A 23 -10.27 -12.98 -2.68
CA LEU A 23 -9.37 -13.60 -1.73
C LEU A 23 -9.93 -14.99 -1.36
N PRO A 24 -9.11 -16.05 -1.39
CA PRO A 24 -9.44 -17.29 -0.69
C PRO A 24 -9.68 -16.97 0.79
N ASP A 25 -10.47 -17.77 1.51
CA ASP A 25 -10.70 -17.61 2.95
C ASP A 25 -9.72 -18.48 3.75
N PRO A 26 -8.49 -18.02 4.07
CA PRO A 26 -7.53 -18.82 4.81
C PRO A 26 -7.87 -18.84 6.31
N PRO A 27 -7.55 -19.94 7.02
CA PRO A 27 -7.68 -19.96 8.47
C PRO A 27 -6.78 -18.89 9.11
N LEU A 28 -7.38 -17.95 9.84
CA LEU A 28 -6.69 -16.94 10.61
C LEU A 28 -6.82 -17.23 12.11
N TYR A 29 -5.68 -17.56 12.73
CA TYR A 29 -5.67 -17.92 14.15
C TYR A 29 -5.63 -16.72 15.10
N LEU A 30 -5.22 -15.53 14.63
CA LEU A 30 -4.99 -14.33 15.48
C LEU A 30 -5.21 -13.00 14.71
N GLY A 31 -6.23 -12.94 13.87
CA GLY A 31 -6.52 -11.77 13.04
C GLY A 31 -7.72 -11.94 12.10
N GLU A 32 -8.02 -10.90 11.35
CA GLU A 32 -9.03 -10.89 10.28
C GLU A 32 -8.40 -10.44 8.97
N LEU A 33 -8.91 -10.96 7.85
CA LEU A 33 -8.61 -10.49 6.50
C LEU A 33 -9.92 -9.97 5.92
N ASN A 34 -9.97 -8.67 5.63
CA ASN A 34 -11.12 -8.04 5.00
C ASN A 34 -10.72 -7.53 3.61
N GLN A 35 -11.36 -8.05 2.56
CA GLN A 35 -11.18 -7.54 1.21
C GLN A 35 -12.32 -6.57 0.88
N ARG A 36 -11.97 -5.32 0.56
CA ARG A 36 -12.89 -4.32 0.05
C ARG A 36 -12.33 -3.70 -1.23
N HIS A 37 -12.99 -4.01 -2.34
CA HIS A 37 -12.56 -3.58 -3.67
C HIS A 37 -11.12 -4.05 -3.92
N ASN A 38 -10.19 -3.13 -4.22
CA ASN A 38 -8.78 -3.47 -4.44
C ASN A 38 -7.91 -3.35 -3.17
N VAL A 39 -8.51 -3.16 -1.99
CA VAL A 39 -7.79 -3.10 -0.72
C VAL A 39 -8.04 -4.40 0.05
N LEU A 40 -6.95 -4.99 0.53
CA LEU A 40 -6.96 -6.10 1.46
C LEU A 40 -6.39 -5.62 2.79
N TRP A 41 -7.18 -5.71 3.85
CA TRP A 41 -6.78 -5.33 5.19
C TRP A 41 -6.54 -6.57 6.06
N LEU A 42 -5.29 -6.74 6.51
CA LEU A 42 -4.88 -7.76 7.47
C LEU A 42 -4.78 -7.13 8.87
N CYS A 43 -5.73 -7.46 9.72
CA CYS A 43 -5.77 -6.96 11.10
C CYS A 43 -5.40 -8.05 12.12
N GLY A 44 -4.97 -7.66 13.31
CA GLY A 44 -4.67 -8.60 14.40
C GLY A 44 -3.88 -7.98 15.53
N VAL A 45 -3.73 -8.71 16.64
CA VAL A 45 -3.07 -8.21 17.85
C VAL A 45 -1.57 -7.91 17.66
N ALA A 46 -0.98 -7.09 18.53
CA ALA A 46 0.47 -6.84 18.53
C ALA A 46 1.24 -8.17 18.68
N GLY A 47 2.36 -8.32 17.97
CA GLY A 47 3.16 -9.55 17.99
C GLY A 47 2.58 -10.73 17.20
N SER A 48 1.41 -10.60 16.55
CA SER A 48 0.82 -11.72 15.77
C SER A 48 1.55 -12.06 14.46
N GLY A 49 2.57 -11.28 14.09
CA GLY A 49 3.40 -11.50 12.89
C GLY A 49 2.89 -10.82 11.61
N LYS A 50 1.99 -9.83 11.70
CA LYS A 50 1.47 -9.08 10.52
C LYS A 50 2.59 -8.48 9.67
N SER A 51 3.53 -7.75 10.26
CA SER A 51 4.69 -7.20 9.54
C SER A 51 5.55 -8.28 8.89
N SER A 52 5.66 -9.45 9.52
CA SER A 52 6.35 -10.60 8.93
C SER A 52 5.60 -11.18 7.73
N ILE A 53 4.26 -11.12 7.71
CA ILE A 53 3.42 -11.47 6.56
C ILE A 53 3.57 -10.42 5.47
N ALA A 54 3.42 -9.13 5.80
CA ALA A 54 3.56 -8.01 4.86
C ALA A 54 4.91 -8.06 4.13
N MET A 55 6.00 -8.24 4.87
CA MET A 55 7.35 -8.39 4.31
C MET A 55 7.48 -9.64 3.42
N SER A 56 6.93 -10.78 3.84
CA SER A 56 6.97 -11.99 3.03
C SER A 56 6.14 -11.89 1.75
N VAL A 57 4.97 -11.24 1.81
CA VAL A 57 4.15 -10.95 0.63
C VAL A 57 4.92 -10.03 -0.29
N ALA A 58 5.48 -8.91 0.22
CA ALA A 58 6.27 -7.97 -0.55
C ALA A 58 7.40 -8.67 -1.32
N ASN A 59 8.21 -9.49 -0.65
CA ASN A 59 9.27 -10.26 -1.30
C ASN A 59 8.75 -11.23 -2.38
N SER A 60 7.59 -11.86 -2.14
CA SER A 60 6.99 -12.80 -3.08
C SER A 60 6.50 -12.07 -4.34
N VAL A 61 5.83 -10.93 -4.19
CA VAL A 61 5.32 -10.15 -5.32
C VAL A 61 6.40 -9.33 -6.03
N ASP A 62 7.50 -9.02 -5.34
CA ASP A 62 8.71 -8.47 -5.95
C ASP A 62 9.38 -9.48 -6.88
N THR A 63 9.47 -10.75 -6.44
CA THR A 63 9.95 -11.85 -7.28
C THR A 63 9.08 -12.06 -8.53
N LEU A 64 7.78 -11.75 -8.44
CA LEU A 64 6.85 -11.77 -9.57
C LEU A 64 6.94 -10.52 -10.46
N GLY A 65 7.71 -9.50 -10.05
CA GLY A 65 7.86 -8.24 -10.77
C GLY A 65 6.62 -7.33 -10.72
N ILE A 66 5.76 -7.50 -9.72
CA ILE A 66 4.52 -6.70 -9.58
C ILE A 66 4.54 -5.80 -8.33
N LEU A 67 5.57 -5.87 -7.48
CA LEU A 67 5.71 -4.95 -6.35
C LEU A 67 5.99 -3.54 -6.86
N LEU A 68 5.10 -2.60 -6.54
CA LEU A 68 5.38 -1.18 -6.73
C LEU A 68 6.19 -0.63 -5.57
N GLY A 69 5.74 -0.94 -4.35
CA GLY A 69 6.24 -0.26 -3.17
C GLY A 69 5.86 -0.94 -1.87
N PHE A 70 6.74 -0.77 -0.90
CA PHE A 70 6.58 -1.20 0.48
C PHE A 70 6.84 0.00 1.39
N CYS A 71 5.84 0.33 2.19
CA CYS A 71 5.89 1.39 3.18
C CYS A 71 5.53 0.81 4.54
N GLN A 72 6.33 1.10 5.56
CA GLN A 72 6.06 0.68 6.93
C GLN A 72 6.03 1.91 7.82
N PHE A 73 4.97 2.04 8.62
CA PHE A 73 4.93 3.02 9.70
C PHE A 73 5.58 2.46 10.96
N SER A 74 6.19 3.35 11.75
CA SER A 74 6.78 3.00 13.04
C SER A 74 6.67 4.18 13.99
N THR A 75 6.10 3.93 15.16
CA THR A 75 6.07 4.90 16.27
C THR A 75 7.44 5.14 16.88
N THR A 76 8.35 4.16 16.79
CA THR A 76 9.69 4.20 17.40
C THR A 76 10.75 4.82 16.50
N ASN A 77 10.51 4.87 15.19
CA ASN A 77 11.43 5.44 14.23
C ASN A 77 10.70 6.39 13.27
N GLN A 78 10.25 7.55 13.79
CA GLN A 78 9.55 8.57 12.99
C GLN A 78 10.39 9.20 11.86
N ALA A 79 11.67 8.84 11.75
CA ALA A 79 12.50 9.16 10.60
C ALA A 79 12.13 8.34 9.35
N ASP A 80 11.53 7.16 9.51
CA ASP A 80 11.30 6.23 8.40
C ASP A 80 10.14 6.65 7.50
N LEU A 81 8.96 6.93 8.07
CA LEU A 81 7.80 7.34 7.28
C LEU A 81 6.81 8.18 8.10
N ARG A 82 6.63 9.42 7.68
CA ARG A 82 5.53 10.26 8.19
C ARG A 82 4.26 10.00 7.39
N PRO A 83 3.07 10.04 8.02
CA PRO A 83 1.78 9.99 7.32
C PRO A 83 1.74 10.94 6.11
N THR A 84 2.25 12.15 6.31
CA THR A 84 2.38 13.21 5.30
C THR A 84 3.40 12.95 4.20
N LYS A 85 4.03 11.77 4.13
CA LYS A 85 5.00 11.42 3.08
C LYS A 85 4.69 10.10 2.38
N LEU A 86 3.61 9.42 2.77
CA LEU A 86 3.24 8.12 2.21
C LEU A 86 3.16 8.16 0.68
N PHE A 87 2.34 9.04 0.12
CA PHE A 87 2.09 9.07 -1.32
C PHE A 87 3.30 9.58 -2.13
N SER A 88 4.08 10.53 -1.61
CA SER A 88 5.34 10.91 -2.26
C SER A 88 6.36 9.77 -2.25
N THR A 89 6.41 8.97 -1.18
CA THR A 89 7.31 7.82 -1.07
C THR A 89 6.90 6.72 -2.05
N LEU A 90 5.61 6.39 -2.11
CA LEU A 90 5.08 5.44 -3.08
C LEU A 90 5.31 5.89 -4.53
N ALA A 91 5.13 7.18 -4.83
CA ALA A 91 5.40 7.72 -6.16
C ALA A 91 6.88 7.57 -6.54
N LEU A 92 7.80 7.82 -5.60
CA LEU A 92 9.23 7.64 -5.82
C LEU A 92 9.59 6.16 -6.01
N GLN A 93 9.04 5.27 -5.19
CA GLN A 93 9.25 3.81 -5.32
C GLN A 93 8.74 3.31 -6.67
N LEU A 94 7.54 3.72 -7.09
CA LEU A 94 6.99 3.36 -8.41
C LEU A 94 7.87 3.88 -9.55
N ALA A 95 8.29 5.14 -9.48
CA ALA A 95 9.15 5.76 -10.48
C ALA A 95 10.51 5.06 -10.59
N ALA A 96 11.02 4.44 -9.53
CA ALA A 96 12.28 3.71 -9.55
C ALA A 96 12.20 2.39 -10.34
N GLN A 97 11.00 1.86 -10.60
CA GLN A 97 10.81 0.57 -11.28
C GLN A 97 10.95 0.64 -12.81
N ASP A 98 10.65 1.79 -13.41
CA ASP A 98 10.64 1.94 -14.87
C ASP A 98 11.11 3.34 -15.30
N TYR A 99 11.92 3.37 -16.36
CA TYR A 99 12.50 4.62 -16.88
C TYR A 99 11.44 5.63 -17.33
N ASN A 100 10.33 5.17 -17.91
CA ASN A 100 9.26 6.07 -18.36
C ASN A 100 8.50 6.66 -17.18
N LEU A 101 8.26 5.85 -16.12
CA LEU A 101 7.67 6.34 -14.87
C LEU A 101 8.59 7.34 -14.17
N HIS A 102 9.90 7.08 -14.14
CA HIS A 102 10.89 8.03 -13.65
C HIS A 102 10.84 9.36 -14.42
N ALA A 103 10.89 9.31 -15.75
CA ALA A 103 10.82 10.50 -16.60
C ALA A 103 9.51 11.27 -16.39
N LYS A 104 8.37 10.55 -16.25
CA LYS A 104 7.06 11.14 -15.98
C LYS A 104 7.03 11.84 -14.63
N LEU A 105 7.56 11.22 -13.57
CA LEU A 105 7.64 11.86 -12.25
C LEU A 105 8.53 13.10 -12.28
N LEU A 106 9.66 13.07 -13.00
CA LEU A 106 10.52 14.23 -13.16
C LEU A 106 9.81 15.40 -13.86
N GLN A 107 9.04 15.13 -14.92
CA GLN A 107 8.23 16.16 -15.60
C GLN A 107 7.20 16.78 -14.65
N ILE A 108 6.49 15.95 -13.88
CA ILE A 108 5.53 16.41 -12.87
C ILE A 108 6.24 17.32 -11.86
N ILE A 109 7.38 16.88 -11.31
CA ILE A 109 8.14 17.63 -10.33
C ILE A 109 8.57 18.98 -10.92
N GLN A 110 9.10 19.02 -12.14
CA GLN A 110 9.52 20.26 -12.81
C GLN A 110 8.38 21.27 -12.97
N GLY A 111 7.14 20.81 -13.17
CA GLY A 111 5.96 21.66 -13.26
C GLY A 111 5.42 22.19 -11.93
N VAL A 112 5.83 21.62 -10.79
CA VAL A 112 5.41 22.06 -9.45
C VAL A 112 6.38 23.10 -8.90
N ASP A 113 5.86 24.20 -8.33
CA ASP A 113 6.69 25.21 -7.66
C ASP A 113 7.55 24.57 -6.56
N SER A 114 8.86 24.70 -6.71
CA SER A 114 9.89 24.23 -5.77
C SER A 114 9.63 24.59 -4.30
N ARG A 115 8.98 25.73 -4.02
CA ARG A 115 8.67 26.21 -2.66
C ARG A 115 7.56 25.41 -1.98
N VAL A 116 6.75 24.70 -2.74
CA VAL A 116 5.57 23.97 -2.24
C VAL A 116 5.79 22.45 -2.26
N ARG A 117 6.79 21.95 -3.01
CA ARG A 117 7.07 20.51 -3.17
C ARG A 117 7.18 19.74 -1.85
N THR A 118 7.70 20.36 -0.80
CA THR A 118 7.93 19.69 0.50
C THR A 118 6.77 19.83 1.48
N SER A 119 5.80 20.72 1.21
CA SER A 119 4.68 21.08 2.09
C SER A 119 3.29 20.63 1.59
N LEU A 120 3.24 19.84 0.52
CA LEU A 120 1.98 19.30 -0.02
C LEU A 120 1.27 18.41 1.01
N SER A 121 -0.05 18.57 1.13
CA SER A 121 -0.90 17.68 1.92
C SER A 121 -0.92 16.26 1.35
N PRO A 122 -1.29 15.22 2.14
CA PRO A 122 -1.45 13.85 1.63
C PRO A 122 -2.33 13.79 0.36
N THR A 123 -3.46 14.49 0.37
CA THR A 123 -4.36 14.61 -0.79
C THR A 123 -3.65 15.18 -2.03
N GLN A 124 -2.88 16.26 -1.86
CA GLN A 124 -2.13 16.87 -2.96
C GLN A 124 -1.02 15.93 -3.47
N GLN A 125 -0.29 15.27 -2.57
CA GLN A 125 0.75 14.32 -2.97
C GLN A 125 0.19 13.16 -3.77
N LEU A 126 -0.97 12.63 -3.35
CA LEU A 126 -1.65 11.58 -4.09
C LEU A 126 -2.01 12.04 -5.51
N ASN A 127 -2.75 13.15 -5.61
CA ASN A 127 -3.26 13.63 -6.90
C ASN A 127 -2.17 14.12 -7.84
N THR A 128 -1.12 14.76 -7.31
CA THR A 128 -0.04 15.32 -8.11
C THR A 128 0.98 14.26 -8.49
N PHE A 129 1.38 13.35 -7.58
CA PHE A 129 2.50 12.44 -7.82
C PHE A 129 2.07 11.01 -8.10
N LEU A 130 1.36 10.37 -7.17
CA LEU A 130 1.14 8.93 -7.25
C LEU A 130 0.06 8.56 -8.27
N LEU A 131 -1.09 9.24 -8.25
CA LEU A 131 -2.23 8.91 -9.10
C LEU A 131 -1.90 8.96 -10.61
N PRO A 132 -1.20 9.97 -11.14
CA PRO A 132 -0.83 10.01 -12.57
C PRO A 132 0.10 8.86 -12.99
N LEU A 133 0.95 8.38 -12.07
CA LEU A 133 1.81 7.22 -12.31
C LEU A 133 0.99 5.93 -12.31
N LEU A 134 0.11 5.74 -11.31
CA LEU A 134 -0.78 4.58 -11.23
C LEU A 134 -1.70 4.47 -12.45
N GLN A 135 -2.27 5.58 -12.93
CA GLN A 135 -3.07 5.61 -14.16
C GLN A 135 -2.25 5.22 -15.40
N SER A 136 -0.98 5.61 -15.45
CA SER A 136 -0.06 5.22 -16.51
C SER A 136 0.14 3.71 -16.57
N VAL A 137 0.34 3.08 -15.40
CA VAL A 137 0.55 1.63 -15.31
C VAL A 137 -0.75 0.88 -15.56
N GLY A 138 -1.86 1.33 -14.96
CA GLY A 138 -3.17 0.71 -15.10
C GLY A 138 -3.80 0.82 -16.49
N SER A 139 -3.24 1.61 -17.41
CA SER A 139 -3.67 1.65 -18.81
C SER A 139 -3.30 0.39 -19.60
N SER A 140 -2.32 -0.39 -19.10
CA SER A 140 -1.93 -1.67 -19.69
C SER A 140 -2.64 -2.82 -18.95
N PRO A 141 -3.52 -3.60 -19.62
CA PRO A 141 -4.19 -4.74 -19.00
C PRO A 141 -3.22 -5.83 -18.51
N ALA A 142 -2.01 -5.87 -19.08
CA ALA A 142 -0.95 -6.81 -18.70
C ALA A 142 -0.16 -6.36 -17.46
N SER A 143 -0.23 -5.07 -17.10
CA SER A 143 0.55 -4.52 -16.01
C SER A 143 -0.22 -4.66 -14.68
N ARG A 144 0.40 -5.36 -13.73
CA ARG A 144 -0.10 -5.51 -12.36
C ARG A 144 0.77 -4.75 -11.39
N VAL A 145 0.12 -4.19 -10.37
CA VAL A 145 0.74 -3.37 -9.35
C VAL A 145 0.24 -3.82 -8.00
N PHE A 146 1.18 -4.06 -7.10
CA PHE A 146 0.90 -4.39 -5.71
C PHE A 146 1.59 -3.40 -4.78
N ILE A 147 0.83 -2.82 -3.86
CA ILE A 147 1.33 -1.89 -2.84
C ILE A 147 1.18 -2.55 -1.47
N VAL A 148 2.20 -2.45 -0.63
CA VAL A 148 2.14 -2.93 0.75
C VAL A 148 2.34 -1.75 1.71
N ILE A 149 1.38 -1.57 2.61
CA ILE A 149 1.41 -0.56 3.68
C ILE A 149 1.31 -1.29 5.02
N ASP A 150 2.41 -1.34 5.75
CA ASP A 150 2.52 -2.06 7.01
C ASP A 150 2.35 -1.11 8.21
N ALA A 151 1.71 -1.65 9.26
CA ALA A 151 1.49 -1.00 10.56
C ALA A 151 0.74 0.34 10.47
N LEU A 152 -0.35 0.41 9.71
CA LEU A 152 -1.13 1.64 9.54
C LEU A 152 -1.68 2.21 10.87
N ASP A 153 -1.88 1.40 11.90
CA ASP A 153 -2.22 1.89 13.25
C ASP A 153 -1.15 2.81 13.84
N GLU A 154 0.10 2.70 13.39
CA GLU A 154 1.24 3.50 13.81
C GLU A 154 1.41 4.80 12.96
N SER A 155 0.46 5.09 12.06
CA SER A 155 0.51 6.28 11.20
C SER A 155 0.05 7.56 11.93
N GLY A 156 0.88 8.05 12.86
CA GLY A 156 0.63 9.33 13.55
C GLY A 156 -0.66 9.35 14.36
N THR A 157 -1.31 10.52 14.43
CA THR A 157 -2.58 10.69 15.17
C THR A 157 -3.77 10.07 14.43
N ILE A 158 -4.87 9.83 15.15
CA ILE A 158 -6.13 9.34 14.55
C ILE A 158 -6.61 10.25 13.41
N SER A 159 -6.45 11.57 13.55
CA SER A 159 -6.86 12.53 12.51
C SER A 159 -6.02 12.40 11.24
N GLU A 160 -4.70 12.27 11.38
CA GLU A 160 -3.79 12.08 10.24
C GLU A 160 -4.02 10.73 9.56
N ARG A 161 -4.19 9.66 10.37
CA ARG A 161 -4.53 8.33 9.87
C ARG A 161 -5.85 8.32 9.10
N LYS A 162 -6.86 9.04 9.59
CA LYS A 162 -8.18 9.12 8.93
C LYS A 162 -8.11 9.74 7.54
N GLU A 163 -7.28 10.78 7.34
CA GLU A 163 -7.07 11.35 6.00
C GLU A 163 -6.49 10.30 5.06
N ILE A 164 -5.45 9.58 5.50
CA ILE A 164 -4.82 8.52 4.69
C ILE A 164 -5.77 7.37 4.40
N LEU A 165 -6.53 6.90 5.40
CA LEU A 165 -7.51 5.84 5.25
C LEU A 165 -8.56 6.20 4.19
N SER A 166 -9.07 7.43 4.21
CA SER A 166 -10.02 7.91 3.20
C SER A 166 -9.41 7.83 1.80
N LEU A 167 -8.21 8.35 1.63
CA LEU A 167 -7.52 8.37 0.34
C LEU A 167 -7.21 6.95 -0.16
N LEU A 168 -6.82 6.03 0.72
CA LEU A 168 -6.56 4.63 0.36
C LEU A 168 -7.84 3.87 -0.01
N ALA A 169 -8.93 4.09 0.72
CA ALA A 169 -10.24 3.52 0.40
C ALA A 169 -10.77 4.04 -0.95
N ASP A 170 -10.61 5.35 -1.20
CA ASP A 170 -10.99 5.97 -2.46
C ASP A 170 -10.14 5.43 -3.63
N LEU A 171 -8.83 5.26 -3.44
CA LEU A 171 -7.95 4.63 -4.45
C LEU A 171 -8.39 3.19 -4.73
N GLY A 172 -8.63 2.42 -3.68
CA GLY A 172 -9.10 1.04 -3.77
C GLY A 172 -10.39 0.89 -4.55
N SER A 173 -11.24 1.93 -4.52
CA SER A 173 -12.55 1.92 -5.16
C SER A 173 -12.54 2.41 -6.62
N ASN A 174 -11.58 3.26 -6.98
CA ASN A 174 -11.56 3.95 -8.28
C ASN A 174 -10.48 3.45 -9.25
N LEU A 175 -9.53 2.63 -8.78
CA LEU A 175 -8.47 2.10 -9.64
C LEU A 175 -8.85 0.76 -10.30
N PRO A 176 -8.23 0.40 -11.44
CA PRO A 176 -8.41 -0.91 -12.05
C PRO A 176 -8.02 -2.04 -11.08
N ALA A 177 -8.68 -3.20 -11.20
CA ALA A 177 -8.42 -4.38 -10.37
C ALA A 177 -6.99 -4.95 -10.49
N THR A 178 -6.20 -4.46 -11.46
CA THR A 178 -4.77 -4.77 -11.59
C THR A 178 -3.89 -4.00 -10.61
N ILE A 179 -4.44 -3.02 -9.87
CA ILE A 179 -3.75 -2.24 -8.84
C ILE A 179 -4.35 -2.60 -7.49
N GLN A 180 -3.62 -3.35 -6.68
CA GLN A 180 -4.07 -3.87 -5.40
C GLN A 180 -3.21 -3.36 -4.25
N ILE A 181 -3.80 -3.23 -3.07
CA ILE A 181 -3.15 -2.70 -1.88
C ILE A 181 -3.35 -3.67 -0.72
N LEU A 182 -2.26 -4.14 -0.12
CA LEU A 182 -2.25 -4.81 1.17
C LEU A 182 -1.98 -3.78 2.27
N ILE A 183 -2.86 -3.73 3.27
CA ILE A 183 -2.71 -2.90 4.46
C ILE A 183 -2.66 -3.80 5.68
N THR A 184 -1.73 -3.57 6.60
CA THR A 184 -1.78 -4.19 7.93
C THR A 184 -2.04 -3.18 9.02
N SER A 185 -2.76 -3.59 10.07
CA SER A 185 -2.85 -2.80 11.29
C SER A 185 -3.27 -3.64 12.50
N ARG A 186 -3.24 -3.04 13.70
CA ARG A 186 -4.06 -3.52 14.83
C ARG A 186 -5.54 -3.33 14.57
N PHE A 187 -6.36 -3.93 15.43
CA PHE A 187 -7.80 -3.72 15.43
C PHE A 187 -8.11 -2.32 15.98
N GLU A 188 -8.22 -1.36 15.06
CA GLU A 188 -8.56 0.03 15.34
C GLU A 188 -9.91 0.35 14.73
N HIS A 189 -10.83 0.91 15.51
CA HIS A 189 -12.22 1.08 15.11
C HIS A 189 -12.39 2.08 13.93
N ASP A 190 -11.52 3.08 13.81
CA ASP A 190 -11.50 3.97 12.65
C ASP A 190 -11.03 3.26 11.37
N VAL A 191 -10.07 2.33 11.48
CA VAL A 191 -9.61 1.50 10.35
C VAL A 191 -10.72 0.55 9.90
N GLN A 192 -11.32 -0.19 10.85
CA GLN A 192 -12.38 -1.16 10.56
C GLN A 192 -13.60 -0.54 9.87
N LYS A 193 -13.93 0.71 10.19
CA LYS A 193 -15.06 1.40 9.55
C LYS A 193 -14.81 1.75 8.08
N MET A 194 -13.56 1.90 7.68
CA MET A 194 -13.20 2.37 6.34
C MET A 194 -12.76 1.25 5.39
N LEU A 195 -12.08 0.22 5.91
CA LEU A 195 -11.50 -0.86 5.11
C LEU A 195 -12.25 -2.20 5.26
#